data_AF-A0A2S8QA37-F1
#
_entry.id   AF-A0A2S8QA37-F1
#
_cell.length_a   1.000
_cell.length_b   1.000
_cell.length_c   1.000
_cell.angle_alpha   90.00
_cell.angle_beta   90.00
_cell.angle_gamma   90.00
#
_symmetry.space_group_name_H-M   'P 1'
#
loop_
_entity.id
_entity.type
_entity.pdbx_description
1 polymer ?
#
loop_
_entity_poly.entity_id
_entity_poly.type
_entity_poly.pdbx_seq_one_letter_code
_entity_poly.pdbx_strand_id
1 'polypeptide(L)'
;MNKNFNWDRASTQAYTKDYGNKTFTLLQNDSNPNSLNILGGANFIMNSECATLTLQNDSDDIPIYWPEFNRNNDGTMTDSGKGMQVTLYSGTLEANYTSKNRNHTVIYLGCSENAIFNLGNSGNLNIINPGTVFMFIDYVASNELKPPKLTMSGNSKFKITPNLNITPTQGTQQNNPAYIFLSSYIYLYESSELTLKSHGLFLGDGILDYCNINIRGNSKVTLVNDGIVPKDNIDRKNTKFNLGSGSPLLKLSSFTGTNFPLDLDNVEYPEGLFNFITTEGENKGKLVIDVSSSNANTFYINKLFKKKLIAIDNTVIEETQKFTITINEFKTTYNSDEQIVYNFITISIT
;
A
#
# COMPACT_ATOMS: atom_id res chain seq x y z
N MET A 1 -28.40 -19.02 -13.70
CA MET A 1 -28.61 -17.57 -13.93
C MET A 1 -28.12 -16.86 -12.69
N ASN A 2 -27.23 -15.87 -12.82
CA ASN A 2 -26.68 -15.18 -11.66
C ASN A 2 -27.73 -14.23 -11.06
N LYS A 3 -27.75 -14.11 -9.73
CA LYS A 3 -28.57 -13.12 -9.05
C LYS A 3 -28.07 -11.71 -9.40
N ASN A 4 -28.98 -10.73 -9.36
CA ASN A 4 -28.57 -9.33 -9.38
C ASN A 4 -28.11 -8.93 -7.98
N PHE A 5 -26.94 -8.31 -7.92
CA PHE A 5 -26.44 -7.62 -6.74
C PHE A 5 -26.74 -6.14 -6.94
N ASN A 6 -27.21 -5.45 -5.90
CA ASN A 6 -27.44 -4.01 -5.91
C ASN A 6 -26.57 -3.42 -4.80
N TRP A 7 -25.61 -2.57 -5.15
CA TRP A 7 -24.71 -1.96 -4.18
C TRP A 7 -25.45 -0.89 -3.36
N ASP A 8 -25.57 -1.09 -2.06
CA ASP A 8 -26.09 -0.11 -1.11
C ASP A 8 -25.01 0.36 -0.12
N ARG A 9 -24.50 1.57 -0.33
CA ARG A 9 -23.43 2.15 0.51
C ARG A 9 -23.79 2.27 2.00
N ALA A 10 -25.06 2.24 2.36
CA ALA A 10 -25.54 2.47 3.72
C ALA A 10 -25.79 1.17 4.52
N SER A 11 -25.82 0.01 3.85
CA SER A 11 -26.15 -1.26 4.51
C SER A 11 -24.97 -2.23 4.54
N THR A 12 -25.03 -3.14 5.52
CA THR A 12 -24.11 -4.27 5.57
C THR A 12 -24.49 -5.27 4.49
N GLN A 13 -23.54 -5.61 3.61
CA GLN A 13 -23.78 -6.44 2.43
C GLN A 13 -22.82 -7.63 2.36
N ALA A 14 -23.34 -8.75 1.84
CA ALA A 14 -22.56 -9.95 1.57
C ALA A 14 -22.60 -10.30 0.08
N TYR A 15 -21.43 -10.41 -0.54
CA TYR A 15 -21.26 -10.82 -1.92
C TYR A 15 -20.85 -12.29 -1.99
N THR A 16 -21.71 -13.11 -2.59
CA THR A 16 -21.55 -14.56 -2.70
C THR A 16 -21.44 -15.02 -4.15
N LYS A 17 -21.03 -16.28 -4.36
CA LYS A 17 -20.87 -16.90 -5.68
C LYS A 17 -22.09 -16.79 -6.61
N ASP A 18 -23.29 -16.64 -6.05
CA ASP A 18 -24.53 -16.52 -6.83
C ASP A 18 -24.59 -15.24 -7.68
N TYR A 19 -23.81 -14.21 -7.34
CA TYR A 19 -23.76 -12.96 -8.10
C TYR A 19 -22.79 -13.01 -9.30
N GLY A 20 -21.82 -13.93 -9.28
CA GLY A 20 -20.79 -14.05 -10.32
C GLY A 20 -19.94 -12.80 -10.46
N ASN A 21 -19.54 -12.46 -11.69
CA ASN A 21 -18.82 -11.20 -11.96
C ASN A 21 -19.80 -10.05 -12.18
N LYS A 22 -19.52 -8.89 -11.57
CA LYS A 22 -20.34 -7.68 -11.68
C LYS A 22 -19.46 -6.44 -11.78
N THR A 23 -19.92 -5.47 -12.55
CA THR A 23 -19.32 -4.14 -12.66
C THR A 23 -20.38 -3.10 -12.36
N PHE A 24 -20.06 -2.17 -11.45
CA PHE A 24 -20.83 -0.96 -11.20
C PHE A 24 -20.05 0.23 -11.76
N THR A 25 -20.63 0.92 -12.73
CA THR A 25 -20.02 2.11 -13.33
C THR A 25 -20.66 3.34 -12.73
N LEU A 26 -19.84 4.23 -12.18
CA LEU A 26 -20.27 5.57 -11.81
C LEU A 26 -20.48 6.41 -13.06
N LEU A 27 -21.51 7.24 -13.11
CA LEU A 27 -21.75 8.19 -14.20
C LEU A 27 -21.96 9.60 -13.62
N GLN A 28 -21.37 10.62 -14.26
CA GLN A 28 -21.29 12.01 -13.76
C GLN A 28 -22.65 12.72 -13.55
N ASN A 29 -23.76 12.19 -14.10
CA ASN A 29 -25.06 12.87 -14.17
C ASN A 29 -26.22 12.19 -13.42
N ASP A 30 -25.94 11.19 -12.57
CA ASP A 30 -27.00 10.61 -11.75
C ASP A 30 -27.35 11.54 -10.58
N SER A 31 -28.57 12.08 -10.61
CA SER A 31 -29.13 13.04 -9.64
C SER A 31 -29.41 12.44 -8.24
N ASN A 32 -28.86 11.27 -7.93
CA ASN A 32 -28.77 10.67 -6.60
C ASN A 32 -27.66 9.58 -6.60
N PRO A 33 -27.09 9.23 -5.45
CA PRO A 33 -25.69 9.38 -5.11
C PRO A 33 -25.07 7.99 -5.07
N ASN A 34 -24.90 7.36 -6.22
CA ASN A 34 -24.11 6.14 -6.30
C ASN A 34 -22.64 6.54 -6.09
N SER A 35 -22.26 7.04 -4.93
CA SER A 35 -20.86 7.11 -4.58
C SER A 35 -20.39 5.67 -4.43
N LEU A 36 -19.21 5.34 -4.96
CA LEU A 36 -18.57 4.06 -4.60
C LEU A 36 -18.25 3.98 -3.11
N ASN A 37 -18.41 5.07 -2.35
CA ASN A 37 -18.18 5.15 -0.92
C ASN A 37 -18.94 4.07 -0.14
N ILE A 38 -18.41 3.80 1.05
CA ILE A 38 -19.07 2.99 2.05
C ILE A 38 -19.33 3.92 3.24
N LEU A 39 -20.56 4.03 3.70
CA LEU A 39 -20.88 4.89 4.85
C LEU A 39 -20.37 4.24 6.13
N GLY A 40 -19.99 5.07 7.10
CA GLY A 40 -19.60 4.54 8.40
C GLY A 40 -20.74 3.77 9.08
N GLY A 41 -20.41 2.63 9.66
CA GLY A 41 -21.32 1.63 10.21
C GLY A 41 -21.79 0.57 9.21
N ALA A 42 -21.52 0.73 7.91
CA ALA A 42 -21.73 -0.30 6.90
C ALA A 42 -20.53 -1.24 6.81
N ASN A 43 -20.81 -2.51 6.49
CA ASN A 43 -19.80 -3.55 6.32
C ASN A 43 -19.96 -4.25 4.98
N PHE A 44 -18.85 -4.60 4.35
CA PHE A 44 -18.85 -5.41 3.14
C PHE A 44 -18.14 -6.74 3.39
N ILE A 45 -18.80 -7.84 3.02
CA ILE A 45 -18.25 -9.19 3.14
C ILE A 45 -18.25 -9.85 1.77
N MET A 46 -17.11 -10.33 1.29
CA MET A 46 -17.02 -11.12 0.06
C MET A 46 -16.57 -12.55 0.37
N ASN A 47 -17.38 -13.51 -0.05
CA ASN A 47 -17.02 -14.93 -0.03
C ASN A 47 -17.52 -15.57 -1.33
N SER A 48 -16.79 -15.32 -2.39
CA SER A 48 -17.18 -15.67 -3.75
C SER A 48 -15.96 -16.02 -4.59
N GLU A 49 -15.47 -17.26 -4.43
CA GLU A 49 -14.34 -17.78 -5.21
C GLU A 49 -14.50 -17.50 -6.71
N CYS A 50 -13.40 -17.10 -7.35
CA CYS A 50 -13.31 -16.76 -8.78
C CYS A 50 -14.19 -15.59 -9.25
N ALA A 51 -15.00 -14.97 -8.39
CA ALA A 51 -15.80 -13.82 -8.76
C ALA A 51 -15.04 -12.51 -8.58
N THR A 52 -15.34 -11.54 -9.44
CA THR A 52 -14.87 -10.16 -9.33
C THR A 52 -16.07 -9.22 -9.22
N LEU A 53 -16.06 -8.38 -8.20
CA LEU A 53 -16.90 -7.20 -8.11
C LEU A 53 -16.03 -5.97 -8.42
N THR A 54 -16.26 -5.37 -9.59
CA THR A 54 -15.56 -4.16 -10.02
C THR A 54 -16.43 -2.93 -9.79
N LEU A 55 -15.83 -1.96 -9.13
CA LEU A 55 -16.35 -0.63 -8.89
C LEU A 55 -15.59 0.32 -9.83
N GLN A 56 -16.19 0.59 -10.98
CA GLN A 56 -15.59 1.38 -12.03
C GLN A 56 -15.94 2.86 -11.84
N ASN A 57 -14.91 3.69 -11.76
CA ASN A 57 -15.04 5.13 -11.70
C ASN A 57 -14.51 5.74 -13.01
N ASP A 58 -15.43 6.18 -13.87
CA ASP A 58 -15.10 6.94 -15.07
C ASP A 58 -15.23 8.46 -14.88
N SER A 59 -15.68 8.89 -13.69
CA SER A 59 -15.94 10.29 -13.39
C SER A 59 -14.64 11.04 -13.19
N ASP A 60 -14.59 12.21 -13.81
CA ASP A 60 -13.50 13.16 -13.66
C ASP A 60 -13.59 13.99 -12.37
N ASP A 61 -14.57 13.82 -11.49
CA ASP A 61 -14.72 14.74 -10.34
C ASP A 61 -15.05 14.06 -9.00
N ILE A 62 -15.10 12.73 -8.95
CA ILE A 62 -15.64 12.00 -7.79
C ILE A 62 -14.54 11.12 -7.16
N PRO A 63 -13.91 11.56 -6.06
CA PRO A 63 -13.06 10.68 -5.26
C PRO A 63 -13.87 9.53 -4.63
N ILE A 64 -13.20 8.42 -4.32
CA ILE A 64 -13.78 7.30 -3.58
C ILE A 64 -13.37 7.39 -2.12
N TYR A 65 -14.34 7.32 -1.19
CA TYR A 65 -14.11 7.38 0.25
C TYR A 65 -14.58 6.11 0.97
N TRP A 66 -13.66 5.33 1.52
CA TRP A 66 -13.93 4.09 2.24
C TRP A 66 -13.37 4.13 3.66
N PRO A 67 -14.10 4.64 4.66
CA PRO A 67 -15.47 5.15 4.57
C PRO A 67 -15.55 6.62 4.22
N GLU A 68 -16.78 7.10 4.03
CA GLU A 68 -17.10 8.50 3.84
C GLU A 68 -16.82 9.33 5.10
N PHE A 69 -16.15 10.47 4.92
CA PHE A 69 -15.94 11.51 5.92
C PHE A 69 -16.05 12.89 5.25
N ASN A 70 -16.31 13.92 6.04
CA ASN A 70 -16.54 15.28 5.58
C ASN A 70 -15.45 16.21 6.08
N ARG A 71 -15.01 17.13 5.20
CA ARG A 71 -14.18 18.26 5.57
C ARG A 71 -15.04 19.49 5.84
N ASN A 72 -14.91 20.05 7.03
CA ASN A 72 -15.55 21.31 7.39
C ASN A 72 -14.75 22.51 6.85
N ASN A 73 -15.40 23.68 6.82
CA ASN A 73 -14.79 24.92 6.32
C ASN A 73 -13.58 25.38 7.15
N ASP A 74 -13.52 25.01 8.43
CA ASP A 74 -12.38 25.28 9.32
C ASP A 74 -11.22 24.31 9.12
N GLY A 75 -11.34 23.36 8.19
CA GLY A 75 -10.34 22.36 7.88
C GLY A 75 -10.43 21.09 8.72
N THR A 76 -11.31 21.05 9.74
CA THR A 76 -11.53 19.83 10.54
C THR A 76 -12.20 18.75 9.70
N MET A 77 -11.90 17.49 10.02
CA MET A 77 -12.52 16.32 9.38
C MET A 77 -13.45 15.64 10.38
N THR A 78 -14.63 15.23 9.93
CA THR A 78 -15.63 14.53 10.73
C THR A 78 -16.16 13.32 9.98
N ASP A 79 -16.48 12.25 10.70
CA ASP A 79 -17.17 11.09 10.16
C ASP A 79 -18.39 10.75 11.02
N SER A 80 -18.96 9.56 10.79
CA SER A 80 -20.11 9.06 11.56
C SER A 80 -19.74 8.53 12.96
N GLY A 81 -18.45 8.38 13.29
CA GLY A 81 -17.93 7.70 14.49
C GLY A 81 -18.14 6.19 14.52
N LYS A 82 -18.68 5.58 13.47
CA LYS A 82 -19.07 4.15 13.45
C LYS A 82 -18.03 3.23 12.79
N GLY A 83 -16.96 3.77 12.22
CA GLY A 83 -15.96 3.02 11.45
C GLY A 83 -16.55 2.28 10.25
N MET A 84 -15.80 1.34 9.69
CA MET A 84 -16.22 0.54 8.52
C MET A 84 -15.45 -0.77 8.50
N GLN A 85 -16.08 -1.86 8.05
CA GLN A 85 -15.37 -3.12 7.82
C GLN A 85 -15.48 -3.62 6.38
N VAL A 86 -14.35 -3.97 5.77
CA VAL A 86 -14.28 -4.70 4.50
C VAL A 86 -13.61 -6.05 4.78
N THR A 87 -14.35 -7.14 4.57
CA THR A 87 -13.87 -8.51 4.80
C THR A 87 -13.93 -9.31 3.51
N LEU A 88 -12.78 -9.73 2.99
CA LEU A 88 -12.68 -10.51 1.76
C LEU A 88 -12.11 -11.89 2.10
N TYR A 89 -12.98 -12.89 2.19
CA TYR A 89 -12.56 -14.29 2.40
C TYR A 89 -12.14 -14.97 1.10
N SER A 90 -12.83 -14.67 -0.01
CA SER A 90 -12.51 -15.21 -1.33
C SER A 90 -13.13 -14.35 -2.43
N GLY A 91 -12.52 -14.34 -3.62
CA GLY A 91 -12.92 -13.48 -4.74
C GLY A 91 -12.13 -12.17 -4.79
N THR A 92 -12.54 -11.24 -5.65
CA THR A 92 -11.84 -9.98 -5.90
C THR A 92 -12.79 -8.79 -5.79
N LEU A 93 -12.50 -7.86 -4.88
CA LEU A 93 -13.07 -6.51 -4.90
C LEU A 93 -12.08 -5.59 -5.62
N GLU A 94 -12.57 -4.85 -6.60
CA GLU A 94 -11.72 -4.00 -7.43
C GLU A 94 -12.30 -2.59 -7.53
N ALA A 95 -11.48 -1.57 -7.25
CA ALA A 95 -11.76 -0.19 -7.64
C ALA A 95 -10.94 0.12 -8.90
N ASN A 96 -11.62 0.41 -10.02
CA ASN A 96 -10.98 0.62 -11.31
C ASN A 96 -11.27 2.03 -11.82
N TYR A 97 -10.24 2.87 -11.87
CA TYR A 97 -10.35 4.20 -12.46
C TYR A 97 -10.10 4.13 -13.97
N THR A 98 -11.05 4.64 -14.75
CA THR A 98 -10.93 4.70 -16.21
C THR A 98 -10.71 6.11 -16.76
N SER A 99 -10.80 7.14 -15.92
CA SER A 99 -10.40 8.50 -16.28
C SER A 99 -8.93 8.55 -16.70
N LYS A 100 -8.65 9.36 -17.72
CA LYS A 100 -7.29 9.68 -18.17
C LYS A 100 -6.68 10.84 -17.38
N ASN A 101 -7.43 11.52 -16.52
CA ASN A 101 -6.88 12.61 -15.72
C ASN A 101 -6.55 12.11 -14.30
N ARG A 102 -5.25 11.98 -13.99
CA ARG A 102 -4.79 11.48 -12.68
C ARG A 102 -5.11 12.40 -11.50
N ASN A 103 -5.38 13.68 -11.73
CA ASN A 103 -5.84 14.55 -10.64
C ASN A 103 -7.19 14.12 -10.08
N HIS A 104 -7.93 13.34 -10.85
CA HIS A 104 -9.32 13.02 -10.60
C HIS A 104 -9.52 11.58 -10.14
N THR A 105 -8.46 10.76 -10.16
CA THR A 105 -8.50 9.36 -9.76
C THR A 105 -7.98 9.19 -8.33
N VAL A 106 -8.70 9.79 -7.37
CA VAL A 106 -8.31 9.83 -5.95
C VAL A 106 -9.14 8.85 -5.12
N ILE A 107 -8.48 8.08 -4.27
CA ILE A 107 -9.12 7.21 -3.27
C ILE A 107 -8.60 7.49 -1.86
N TYR A 108 -9.53 7.50 -0.91
CA TYR A 108 -9.30 7.55 0.53
C TYR A 108 -9.70 6.20 1.12
N LEU A 109 -8.71 5.32 1.29
CA LEU A 109 -8.89 3.94 1.73
C LEU A 109 -8.59 3.81 3.22
N GLY A 110 -9.63 3.61 4.01
CA GLY A 110 -9.59 3.54 5.47
C GLY A 110 -9.13 4.84 6.12
N CYS A 111 -9.54 5.98 5.57
CA CYS A 111 -9.11 7.30 6.03
C CYS A 111 -10.02 7.90 7.13
N SER A 112 -10.54 7.04 8.00
CA SER A 112 -11.39 7.41 9.12
C SER A 112 -11.08 6.52 10.31
N GLU A 113 -11.68 6.86 11.45
CA GLU A 113 -11.57 6.05 12.66
C GLU A 113 -12.10 4.63 12.43
N ASN A 114 -11.42 3.64 13.03
CA ASN A 114 -11.86 2.25 13.09
C ASN A 114 -12.21 1.62 11.72
N ALA A 115 -11.55 2.05 10.65
CA ALA A 115 -11.67 1.38 9.35
C ALA A 115 -10.83 0.08 9.34
N ILE A 116 -11.52 -1.06 9.19
CA ILE A 116 -10.92 -2.39 9.30
C ILE A 116 -11.00 -3.10 7.96
N PHE A 117 -9.85 -3.56 7.47
CA PHE A 117 -9.74 -4.38 6.27
C PHE A 117 -9.18 -5.75 6.65
N ASN A 118 -9.95 -6.80 6.36
CA ASN A 118 -9.59 -8.18 6.63
C ASN A 118 -9.60 -8.99 5.33
N LEU A 119 -8.43 -9.37 4.84
CA LEU A 119 -8.28 -10.17 3.64
C LEU A 119 -7.79 -11.56 4.05
N GLY A 120 -8.65 -12.57 3.94
CA GLY A 120 -8.34 -13.95 4.32
C GLY A 120 -8.33 -14.89 3.12
N ASN A 121 -7.84 -16.11 3.33
CA ASN A 121 -7.81 -17.21 2.37
C ASN A 121 -7.38 -16.80 0.94
N SER A 122 -8.31 -16.52 0.04
CA SER A 122 -8.03 -16.15 -1.36
C SER A 122 -8.66 -14.81 -1.76
N GLY A 123 -9.06 -13.99 -0.78
CA GLY A 123 -9.63 -12.68 -1.00
C GLY A 123 -8.63 -11.69 -1.58
N ASN A 124 -9.07 -10.90 -2.56
CA ASN A 124 -8.22 -9.94 -3.25
C ASN A 124 -8.84 -8.54 -3.24
N LEU A 125 -8.03 -7.53 -2.96
CA LEU A 125 -8.37 -6.12 -3.17
C LEU A 125 -7.46 -5.56 -4.26
N ASN A 126 -8.02 -4.89 -5.27
CA ASN A 126 -7.26 -4.23 -6.32
C ASN A 126 -7.69 -2.77 -6.45
N ILE A 127 -6.73 -1.85 -6.45
CA ILE A 127 -6.93 -0.46 -6.88
C ILE A 127 -6.16 -0.26 -8.19
N ILE A 128 -6.90 -0.06 -9.28
CA ILE A 128 -6.38 -0.01 -10.63
C ILE A 128 -6.44 1.43 -11.14
N ASN A 129 -5.33 1.88 -11.70
CA ASN A 129 -5.11 3.20 -12.28
C ASN A 129 -5.38 4.41 -11.36
N PRO A 130 -5.09 4.35 -10.05
CA PRO A 130 -5.24 5.54 -9.23
C PRO A 130 -4.20 6.61 -9.58
N GLY A 131 -4.55 7.85 -9.31
CA GLY A 131 -3.69 9.00 -9.25
C GLY A 131 -3.12 9.10 -7.85
N THR A 132 -3.92 9.60 -6.90
CA THR A 132 -3.49 9.68 -5.49
C THR A 132 -4.26 8.69 -4.63
N VAL A 133 -3.54 7.96 -3.79
CA VAL A 133 -4.12 7.06 -2.79
C VAL A 133 -3.74 7.56 -1.40
N PHE A 134 -4.74 7.88 -0.60
CA PHE A 134 -4.61 8.07 0.83
C PHE A 134 -5.01 6.76 1.50
N MET A 135 -4.13 6.15 2.27
CA MET A 135 -4.30 4.79 2.76
C MET A 135 -4.07 4.73 4.27
N PHE A 136 -5.12 4.32 4.97
CA PHE A 136 -5.16 4.07 6.41
C PHE A 136 -4.74 5.27 7.26
N ILE A 137 -5.14 6.46 6.82
CA ILE A 137 -4.80 7.71 7.49
C ILE A 137 -5.93 8.10 8.43
N ASP A 138 -5.63 8.25 9.72
CA ASP A 138 -6.63 8.72 10.68
C ASP A 138 -6.78 10.25 10.59
N TYR A 139 -7.72 10.72 9.77
CA TYR A 139 -7.99 12.15 9.62
C TYR A 139 -8.97 12.71 10.64
N VAL A 140 -9.78 11.86 11.30
CA VAL A 140 -10.85 12.29 12.20
C VAL A 140 -10.38 12.13 13.63
N ALA A 141 -10.52 13.19 14.43
CA ALA A 141 -10.07 13.20 15.81
C ALA A 141 -11.12 12.64 16.76
N SER A 142 -10.82 11.53 17.41
CA SER A 142 -11.61 10.96 18.51
C SER A 142 -10.90 11.04 19.85
N ASN A 143 -11.71 10.93 20.90
CA ASN A 143 -11.23 10.80 22.27
C ASN A 143 -10.53 9.45 22.53
N GLU A 144 -10.74 8.44 21.68
CA GLU A 144 -10.13 7.11 21.78
C GLU A 144 -9.42 6.77 20.48
N LEU A 145 -8.12 6.56 20.55
CA LEU A 145 -7.30 6.25 19.39
C LEU A 145 -7.71 4.90 18.76
N LYS A 146 -8.36 4.93 17.60
CA LYS A 146 -8.84 3.74 16.85
C LYS A 146 -8.26 3.72 15.44
N PRO A 147 -6.95 3.38 15.30
CA PRO A 147 -6.29 3.43 14.01
C PRO A 147 -6.97 2.51 13.00
N PRO A 148 -7.02 2.93 11.73
CA PRO A 148 -7.35 2.02 10.65
C PRO A 148 -6.31 0.90 10.54
N LYS A 149 -6.79 -0.30 10.21
CA LYS A 149 -5.99 -1.53 10.24
C LYS A 149 -6.25 -2.39 9.01
N LEU A 150 -5.17 -2.98 8.48
CA LEU A 150 -5.23 -4.06 7.51
C LEU A 150 -4.65 -5.35 8.09
N THR A 151 -5.42 -6.43 7.99
CA THR A 151 -4.97 -7.78 8.33
C THR A 151 -5.11 -8.68 7.10
N MET A 152 -4.03 -9.37 6.74
CA MET A 152 -3.97 -10.27 5.59
C MET A 152 -3.49 -11.67 6.01
N SER A 153 -4.15 -12.72 5.53
CA SER A 153 -3.78 -14.13 5.75
C SER A 153 -4.09 -15.00 4.54
N GLY A 154 -3.76 -16.29 4.60
CA GLY A 154 -3.90 -17.22 3.48
C GLY A 154 -2.99 -16.84 2.31
N ASN A 155 -3.54 -16.95 1.10
CA ASN A 155 -2.98 -16.50 -0.17
C ASN A 155 -3.63 -15.18 -0.64
N SER A 156 -4.20 -14.39 0.29
CA SER A 156 -4.87 -13.14 -0.03
C SER A 156 -3.93 -12.10 -0.64
N LYS A 157 -4.47 -11.19 -1.46
CA LYS A 157 -3.66 -10.18 -2.17
C LYS A 157 -4.26 -8.80 -2.09
N PHE A 158 -3.41 -7.79 -1.90
CA PHE A 158 -3.79 -6.40 -2.04
C PHE A 158 -2.80 -5.69 -3.00
N LYS A 159 -3.33 -5.12 -4.08
CA LYS A 159 -2.53 -4.46 -5.11
C LYS A 159 -3.02 -3.05 -5.42
N ILE A 160 -2.09 -2.12 -5.52
CA ILE A 160 -2.29 -0.78 -6.09
C ILE A 160 -1.40 -0.67 -7.33
N THR A 161 -2.01 -0.47 -8.50
CA THR A 161 -1.31 -0.44 -9.79
C THR A 161 -1.75 0.75 -10.63
N PRO A 162 -0.95 1.83 -10.72
CA PRO A 162 -1.24 2.97 -11.58
C PRO A 162 -0.94 2.65 -13.04
N ASN A 163 -1.65 3.30 -13.97
CA ASN A 163 -1.37 3.18 -15.40
C ASN A 163 -0.16 4.03 -15.79
N LEU A 164 0.88 3.43 -16.35
CA LEU A 164 2.11 4.09 -16.80
C LEU A 164 1.94 4.98 -18.04
N ASN A 165 0.89 4.74 -18.84
CA ASN A 165 0.72 5.34 -20.17
C ASN A 165 -0.22 6.55 -20.21
N ILE A 166 -0.51 7.17 -19.06
CA ILE A 166 -1.36 8.35 -19.03
C ILE A 166 -0.52 9.58 -19.37
N THR A 167 -0.51 9.93 -20.66
CA THR A 167 0.05 11.19 -21.15
C THR A 167 -0.87 12.35 -20.76
N PRO A 168 -0.34 13.48 -20.23
CA PRO A 168 -1.16 14.67 -20.02
C PRO A 168 -1.83 15.08 -21.34
N THR A 169 -3.13 15.32 -21.32
CA THR A 169 -3.83 15.95 -22.44
C THR A 169 -3.23 17.33 -22.68
N GLN A 170 -2.89 17.62 -23.92
CA GLN A 170 -2.25 18.87 -24.33
C GLN A 170 -3.02 20.08 -23.78
N GLY A 171 -2.34 20.91 -22.99
CA GLY A 171 -2.90 22.11 -22.36
C GLY A 171 -2.68 22.22 -20.85
N THR A 172 -2.35 21.12 -20.16
CA THR A 172 -1.95 21.14 -18.74
C THR A 172 -0.51 20.62 -18.61
N GLN A 173 0.43 21.50 -18.25
CA GLN A 173 1.85 21.16 -18.04
C GLN A 173 2.10 20.34 -16.76
N GLN A 174 1.15 19.54 -16.29
CA GLN A 174 1.29 18.79 -15.06
C GLN A 174 1.27 17.29 -15.38
N ASN A 175 2.47 16.72 -15.52
CA ASN A 175 2.69 15.29 -15.32
C ASN A 175 2.29 14.98 -13.87
N ASN A 176 1.02 14.68 -13.60
CA ASN A 176 0.57 14.41 -12.24
C ASN A 176 1.02 12.99 -11.84
N PRO A 177 2.02 12.87 -10.96
CA PRO A 177 2.56 11.57 -10.61
C PRO A 177 1.56 10.84 -9.74
N ALA A 178 1.50 9.52 -9.86
CA ALA A 178 0.68 8.74 -8.95
C ALA A 178 1.38 8.64 -7.58
N TYR A 179 0.70 9.01 -6.49
CA TYR A 179 1.28 9.03 -5.14
C TYR A 179 0.48 8.15 -4.18
N ILE A 180 1.19 7.61 -3.18
CA ILE A 180 0.57 6.89 -2.07
C ILE A 180 1.01 7.58 -0.78
N PHE A 181 0.05 7.97 0.05
CA PHE A 181 0.25 8.40 1.43
C PHE A 181 -0.21 7.26 2.33
N LEU A 182 0.66 6.79 3.22
CA LEU A 182 0.44 5.62 4.04
C LEU A 182 0.76 5.90 5.50
N SER A 183 -0.27 5.89 6.33
CA SER A 183 -0.16 5.70 7.78
C SER A 183 -0.88 4.40 8.12
N SER A 184 -0.40 3.54 9.02
CA SER A 184 -1.18 2.33 9.36
C SER A 184 -0.56 1.42 10.41
N TYR A 185 -1.39 0.51 10.92
CA TYR A 185 -1.01 -0.83 11.34
C TYR A 185 -1.40 -1.88 10.27
N ILE A 186 -0.40 -2.45 9.59
CA ILE A 186 -0.60 -3.53 8.63
C ILE A 186 0.00 -4.83 9.18
N TYR A 187 -0.75 -5.93 9.07
CA TYR A 187 -0.30 -7.27 9.43
C TYR A 187 -0.49 -8.23 8.27
N LEU A 188 0.58 -8.92 7.89
CA LEU A 188 0.57 -9.96 6.87
C LEU A 188 1.05 -11.27 7.51
N TYR A 189 0.26 -12.33 7.30
CA TYR A 189 0.53 -13.68 7.77
C TYR A 189 0.53 -14.67 6.60
N GLU A 190 1.01 -15.88 6.87
CA GLU A 190 0.95 -17.01 5.95
C GLU A 190 1.56 -16.67 4.59
N SER A 191 0.84 -16.75 3.48
CA SER A 191 1.36 -16.52 2.12
C SER A 191 0.74 -15.29 1.46
N SER A 192 0.30 -14.31 2.25
CA SER A 192 -0.37 -13.12 1.74
C SER A 192 0.58 -12.15 1.03
N GLU A 193 0.05 -11.37 0.08
CA GLU A 193 0.85 -10.47 -0.77
C GLU A 193 0.30 -9.03 -0.79
N LEU A 194 1.11 -8.05 -0.39
CA LEU A 194 0.85 -6.62 -0.58
C LEU A 194 1.78 -6.05 -1.65
N THR A 195 1.22 -5.37 -2.64
CA THR A 195 1.99 -4.67 -3.68
C THR A 195 1.51 -3.23 -3.85
N LEU A 196 2.38 -2.27 -3.57
CA LEU A 196 2.11 -0.84 -3.72
C LEU A 196 3.00 -0.28 -4.81
N LYS A 197 2.43 0.21 -5.91
CA LYS A 197 3.18 0.84 -7.00
C LYS A 197 2.80 2.31 -7.12
N SER A 198 3.78 3.21 -7.15
CA SER A 198 3.55 4.66 -7.31
C SER A 198 4.84 5.38 -7.72
N HIS A 199 4.76 6.67 -8.07
CA HIS A 199 5.94 7.50 -8.28
C HIS A 199 6.57 7.90 -6.94
N GLY A 200 5.78 8.03 -5.88
CA GLY A 200 6.27 8.30 -4.53
C GLY A 200 5.40 7.65 -3.47
N LEU A 201 6.04 7.13 -2.43
CA LEU A 201 5.41 6.58 -1.23
C LEU A 201 5.77 7.46 -0.03
N PHE A 202 4.79 8.14 0.53
CA PHE A 202 4.95 8.96 1.72
C PHE A 202 4.54 8.16 2.95
N LEU A 203 5.45 8.04 3.93
CA LEU A 203 5.17 7.37 5.20
C LEU A 203 4.70 8.41 6.21
N GLY A 204 3.59 8.10 6.88
CA GLY A 204 2.97 8.99 7.84
C GLY A 204 2.03 10.02 7.22
N ASP A 205 0.89 10.23 7.86
CA ASP A 205 -0.03 11.34 7.67
C ASP A 205 -1.12 11.30 8.76
N GLY A 206 -1.92 12.36 8.88
CA GLY A 206 -3.06 12.42 9.79
C GLY A 206 -2.64 12.55 11.26
N ILE A 207 -3.55 12.16 12.16
CA ILE A 207 -3.33 12.24 13.62
C ILE A 207 -2.31 11.19 14.06
N LEU A 208 -2.41 10.00 13.47
CA LEU A 208 -1.45 8.93 13.66
C LEU A 208 -0.39 8.99 12.58
N ASP A 209 0.68 9.73 12.86
CA ASP A 209 1.74 9.95 11.90
C ASP A 209 2.82 8.84 11.96
N TYR A 210 2.47 7.56 11.72
CA TYR A 210 3.47 6.49 11.55
C TYR A 210 3.01 5.38 10.61
N CYS A 211 3.97 4.58 10.14
CA CYS A 211 3.70 3.39 9.34
C CYS A 211 4.35 2.16 9.97
N ASN A 212 3.53 1.21 10.47
CA ASN A 212 3.99 -0.01 11.10
C ASN A 212 3.47 -1.24 10.35
N ILE A 213 4.33 -1.85 9.55
CA ILE A 213 4.00 -3.02 8.72
C ILE A 213 4.68 -4.25 9.29
N ASN A 214 3.88 -5.27 9.62
CA ASN A 214 4.32 -6.51 10.24
C ASN A 214 4.17 -7.65 9.23
N ILE A 215 5.29 -8.23 8.82
CA ILE A 215 5.39 -9.22 7.74
C ILE A 215 5.85 -10.54 8.35
N ARG A 216 5.00 -11.57 8.34
CA ARG A 216 5.28 -12.89 8.95
C ARG A 216 4.91 -14.05 8.02
N GLY A 217 5.31 -15.26 8.38
CA GLY A 217 5.09 -16.45 7.55
C GLY A 217 5.89 -16.36 6.25
N ASN A 218 5.31 -16.80 5.14
CA ASN A 218 5.85 -16.67 3.79
C ASN A 218 5.25 -15.44 3.05
N SER A 219 4.75 -14.45 3.79
CA SER A 219 4.10 -13.29 3.20
C SER A 219 5.09 -12.34 2.52
N LYS A 220 4.59 -11.54 1.60
CA LYS A 220 5.40 -10.67 0.75
C LYS A 220 4.83 -9.25 0.70
N VAL A 221 5.68 -8.27 0.97
CA VAL A 221 5.43 -6.86 0.69
C VAL A 221 6.35 -6.42 -0.44
N THR A 222 5.79 -5.83 -1.49
CA THR A 222 6.53 -5.25 -2.62
C THR A 222 6.15 -3.79 -2.81
N LEU A 223 7.11 -2.91 -2.55
CA LEU A 223 6.99 -1.48 -2.74
C LEU A 223 7.74 -1.12 -4.02
N VAL A 224 7.03 -0.69 -5.06
CA VAL A 224 7.61 -0.30 -6.35
C VAL A 224 7.45 1.21 -6.53
N ASN A 225 8.44 1.98 -6.09
CA ASN A 225 8.34 3.43 -5.94
C ASN A 225 9.67 4.13 -6.24
N ASP A 226 9.59 5.34 -6.79
CA ASP A 226 10.75 6.20 -7.08
C ASP A 226 11.12 7.12 -5.90
N GLY A 227 10.92 6.60 -4.69
CA GLY A 227 11.18 7.31 -3.46
C GLY A 227 10.19 6.92 -2.38
N ILE A 228 10.73 6.52 -1.23
CA ILE A 228 10.03 6.36 0.03
C ILE A 228 10.44 7.54 0.90
N VAL A 229 9.48 8.37 1.31
CA VAL A 229 9.75 9.62 2.02
C VAL A 229 8.93 9.66 3.30
N PRO A 230 9.56 9.56 4.49
CA PRO A 230 8.87 9.84 5.74
C PRO A 230 8.46 11.31 5.81
N LYS A 231 7.27 11.62 6.35
CA LYS A 231 6.90 13.01 6.66
C LYS A 231 7.77 13.58 7.79
N ASP A 232 7.95 14.90 7.79
CA ASP A 232 8.88 15.60 8.69
C ASP A 232 8.62 15.31 10.19
N ASN A 233 7.35 15.19 10.59
CA ASN A 233 6.93 15.00 11.99
C ASN A 233 6.50 13.56 12.31
N ILE A 234 6.86 12.61 11.45
CA ILE A 234 6.50 11.20 11.64
C ILE A 234 7.01 10.69 12.99
N ASP A 235 6.19 9.88 13.68
CA ASP A 235 6.63 9.10 14.83
C ASP A 235 7.64 8.04 14.35
N ARG A 236 8.91 8.43 14.44
CA ARG A 236 10.07 7.63 14.05
C ARG A 236 10.20 6.35 14.87
N LYS A 237 9.73 6.31 16.11
CA LYS A 237 9.86 5.12 16.97
C LYS A 237 8.89 4.02 16.52
N ASN A 238 7.70 4.42 16.09
CA ASN A 238 6.65 3.50 15.67
C ASN A 238 6.67 3.18 14.17
N THR A 239 7.35 3.99 13.36
CA THR A 239 7.51 3.74 11.92
C THR A 239 8.55 2.68 11.64
N LYS A 240 8.11 1.50 11.20
CA LYS A 240 8.98 0.35 10.90
C LYS A 240 8.31 -0.69 10.02
N PHE A 241 9.15 -1.39 9.25
CA PHE A 241 8.83 -2.65 8.61
C PHE A 241 9.42 -3.78 9.46
N ASN A 242 8.56 -4.54 10.13
CA ASN A 242 8.93 -5.69 10.94
C ASN A 242 8.90 -6.96 10.08
N LEU A 243 10.06 -7.60 9.90
CA LEU A 243 10.17 -8.93 9.31
C LEU A 243 10.23 -9.93 10.46
N GLY A 244 9.15 -10.67 10.71
CA GLY A 244 9.03 -11.61 11.82
C GLY A 244 9.27 -13.07 11.47
N SER A 245 8.73 -13.96 12.30
CA SER A 245 8.87 -15.42 12.17
C SER A 245 8.43 -15.94 10.79
N GLY A 246 9.12 -16.95 10.26
CA GLY A 246 8.86 -17.54 8.94
C GLY A 246 9.92 -17.11 7.92
N SER A 247 9.51 -17.00 6.65
CA SER A 247 10.35 -16.50 5.54
C SER A 247 9.73 -15.25 4.88
N PRO A 248 9.44 -14.17 5.64
CA PRO A 248 8.81 -12.98 5.06
C PRO A 248 9.74 -12.28 4.07
N LEU A 249 9.18 -11.67 3.03
CA LEU A 249 9.92 -10.90 2.04
C LEU A 249 9.43 -9.45 2.00
N LEU A 250 10.34 -8.51 2.24
CA LEU A 250 10.16 -7.10 1.91
C LEU A 250 11.03 -6.77 0.68
N LYS A 251 10.38 -6.41 -0.43
CA LYS A 251 11.06 -5.96 -1.65
C LYS A 251 10.78 -4.49 -1.91
N LEU A 252 11.84 -3.69 -2.02
CA LEU A 252 11.80 -2.30 -2.44
C LEU A 252 12.37 -2.23 -3.86
N SER A 253 11.58 -1.74 -4.81
CA SER A 253 11.92 -1.70 -6.23
C SER A 253 11.71 -0.31 -6.82
N SER A 254 12.58 0.07 -7.76
CA SER A 254 12.41 1.31 -8.51
C SER A 254 11.21 1.20 -9.45
N PHE A 255 10.43 2.27 -9.57
CA PHE A 255 9.27 2.31 -10.44
C PHE A 255 9.65 2.65 -11.89
N THR A 256 10.56 3.60 -12.08
CA THR A 256 11.08 3.97 -13.42
C THR A 256 12.38 3.25 -13.78
N GLY A 257 13.09 2.70 -12.81
CA GLY A 257 14.47 2.22 -12.97
C GLY A 257 15.52 3.34 -12.88
N THR A 258 15.10 4.61 -12.82
CA THR A 258 16.00 5.77 -12.77
C THR A 258 16.19 6.29 -11.34
N ASN A 259 15.09 6.43 -10.59
CA ASN A 259 15.11 6.84 -9.19
C ASN A 259 14.98 5.61 -8.29
N PHE A 260 15.73 5.56 -7.19
CA PHE A 260 15.75 4.39 -6.31
C PHE A 260 14.81 4.56 -5.13
N PRO A 261 14.27 3.46 -4.57
CA PRO A 261 13.31 3.52 -3.48
C PRO A 261 13.80 4.28 -2.25
N LEU A 262 15.11 4.27 -1.99
CA LEU A 262 15.72 4.93 -0.83
C LEU A 262 16.82 5.90 -1.29
N ASP A 263 16.59 7.19 -1.07
CA ASP A 263 17.62 8.24 -1.12
C ASP A 263 18.34 8.33 0.23
N LEU A 264 19.50 7.68 0.33
CA LEU A 264 20.29 7.66 1.56
C LEU A 264 21.13 8.93 1.77
N ASP A 265 21.13 9.89 0.85
CA ASP A 265 21.93 11.11 0.99
C ASP A 265 21.08 12.28 1.49
N ASN A 266 19.87 12.44 0.95
CA ASN A 266 19.05 13.63 1.22
C ASN A 266 17.83 13.36 2.12
N VAL A 267 17.47 12.10 2.36
CA VAL A 267 16.32 11.74 3.21
C VAL A 267 16.81 11.17 4.55
N GLU A 268 16.14 11.61 5.62
CA GLU A 268 16.36 11.14 6.97
C GLU A 268 15.29 10.12 7.36
N TYR A 269 15.66 8.85 7.38
CA TYR A 269 14.74 7.77 7.75
C TYR A 269 14.75 7.52 9.26
N PRO A 270 13.67 6.93 9.82
CA PRO A 270 13.68 6.41 11.18
C PRO A 270 14.81 5.39 11.42
N GLU A 271 15.47 5.47 12.58
CA GLU A 271 16.39 4.41 13.01
C GLU A 271 15.63 3.09 13.20
N GLY A 272 16.21 1.97 12.78
CA GLY A 272 15.58 0.66 12.84
C GLY A 272 14.37 0.49 11.91
N LEU A 273 14.28 1.30 10.84
CA LEU A 273 13.20 1.22 9.84
C LEU A 273 12.96 -0.21 9.34
N PHE A 274 14.02 -1.00 9.14
CA PHE A 274 13.94 -2.41 8.82
C PHE A 274 14.33 -3.24 10.04
N ASN A 275 13.34 -3.85 10.68
CA ASN A 275 13.51 -4.52 11.95
C ASN A 275 13.22 -6.01 11.80
N PHE A 276 14.22 -6.84 12.08
CA PHE A 276 14.05 -8.28 12.07
C PHE A 276 13.71 -8.78 13.48
N ILE A 277 12.57 -9.46 13.63
CA ILE A 277 12.09 -9.96 14.93
C ILE A 277 12.48 -11.42 15.10
N THR A 278 13.36 -11.73 16.04
CA THR A 278 13.80 -13.12 16.33
C THR A 278 13.17 -13.69 17.60
N THR A 279 12.56 -12.84 18.41
CA THR A 279 11.89 -13.20 19.67
C THR A 279 10.59 -14.00 19.50
N GLU A 280 10.02 -14.08 18.29
CA GLU A 280 8.73 -14.72 18.02
C GLU A 280 8.84 -16.06 17.27
N GLY A 281 10.06 -16.57 17.05
CA GLY A 281 10.32 -17.81 16.34
C GLY A 281 11.45 -17.68 15.31
N GLU A 282 11.71 -18.76 14.56
CA GLU A 282 12.74 -18.76 13.52
C GLU A 282 12.44 -17.69 12.45
N ASN A 283 13.43 -16.85 12.16
CA ASN A 283 13.33 -15.75 11.20
C ASN A 283 14.28 -15.96 10.02
N LYS A 284 13.71 -16.27 8.86
CA LYS A 284 14.40 -16.37 7.55
C LYS A 284 14.03 -15.22 6.63
N GLY A 285 13.62 -14.09 7.22
CA GLY A 285 13.16 -12.92 6.52
C GLY A 285 14.22 -12.31 5.61
N LYS A 286 13.78 -11.71 4.51
CA LYS A 286 14.65 -11.07 3.52
C LYS A 286 14.19 -9.66 3.21
N LEU A 287 15.14 -8.73 3.26
CA LEU A 287 15.02 -7.39 2.71
C LEU A 287 15.74 -7.36 1.35
N VAL A 288 15.04 -7.01 0.29
CA VAL A 288 15.59 -6.85 -1.06
C VAL A 288 15.39 -5.40 -1.49
N ILE A 289 16.46 -4.72 -1.89
CA ILE A 289 16.43 -3.31 -2.29
C ILE A 289 17.06 -3.17 -3.68
N ASP A 290 16.31 -2.67 -4.64
CA ASP A 290 16.86 -2.24 -5.93
C ASP A 290 17.72 -0.99 -5.73
N VAL A 291 18.91 -0.98 -6.33
CA VAL A 291 19.90 0.09 -6.24
C VAL A 291 20.48 0.41 -7.61
N SER A 292 21.03 1.62 -7.75
CA SER A 292 21.70 2.00 -9.00
C SER A 292 22.91 1.11 -9.23
N SER A 293 23.26 0.87 -10.49
CA SER A 293 24.47 0.15 -10.83
C SER A 293 25.74 0.80 -10.27
N SER A 294 25.80 2.13 -10.26
CA SER A 294 26.88 2.88 -9.62
C SER A 294 26.92 2.73 -8.09
N ASN A 295 25.79 2.41 -7.46
CA ASN A 295 25.65 2.28 -6.00
C ASN A 295 25.53 0.83 -5.54
N ALA A 296 25.60 -0.15 -6.44
CA ALA A 296 25.55 -1.58 -6.14
C ALA A 296 26.86 -2.10 -5.54
N ASN A 297 27.29 -1.48 -4.45
CA ASN A 297 28.59 -1.70 -3.84
C ASN A 297 28.50 -1.65 -2.32
N THR A 298 29.61 -2.01 -1.67
CA THR A 298 29.75 -1.99 -0.21
C THR A 298 29.49 -0.60 0.39
N PHE A 299 29.65 0.49 -0.37
CA PHE A 299 29.42 1.84 0.13
C PHE A 299 27.93 2.13 0.39
N TYR A 300 27.02 1.67 -0.48
CA TYR A 300 25.58 1.79 -0.22
C TYR A 300 25.16 0.96 0.99
N ILE A 301 25.67 -0.27 1.10
CA ILE A 301 25.45 -1.11 2.29
C ILE A 301 25.94 -0.38 3.55
N ASN A 302 27.18 0.11 3.56
CA ASN A 302 27.72 0.86 4.70
C ASN A 302 26.88 2.09 5.06
N LYS A 303 26.28 2.77 4.07
CA LYS A 303 25.34 3.88 4.33
C LYS A 303 24.07 3.41 5.05
N LEU A 304 23.49 2.26 4.70
CA LEU A 304 22.32 1.71 5.41
C LEU A 304 22.62 1.51 6.91
N PHE A 305 23.77 0.91 7.23
CA PHE A 305 24.19 0.65 8.61
C PHE A 305 24.62 1.92 9.35
N LYS A 306 25.36 2.83 8.69
CA LYS A 306 25.73 4.14 9.26
C LYS A 306 24.51 5.01 9.57
N LYS A 307 23.46 4.93 8.73
CA LYS A 307 22.17 5.56 8.98
C LYS A 307 21.27 4.77 9.94
N LYS A 308 21.79 3.69 10.53
CA LYS A 308 21.12 2.88 11.57
C LYS A 308 19.77 2.33 11.13
N LEU A 309 19.60 2.03 9.85
CA LEU A 309 18.30 1.61 9.31
C LEU A 309 17.94 0.16 9.61
N ILE A 310 18.94 -0.65 9.98
CA ILE A 310 18.77 -2.08 10.22
C ILE A 310 18.77 -2.35 11.72
N ALA A 311 17.77 -3.09 12.20
CA ALA A 311 17.65 -3.50 13.60
C ALA A 311 17.31 -4.99 13.73
N ILE A 312 17.66 -5.57 14.89
CA ILE A 312 17.20 -6.89 15.34
C ILE A 312 16.51 -6.70 16.69
N ASP A 313 15.25 -7.13 16.80
CA ASP A 313 14.42 -6.99 18.00
C ASP A 313 14.42 -5.56 18.57
N ASN A 314 14.25 -4.57 17.69
CA ASN A 314 14.32 -3.12 17.96
C ASN A 314 15.68 -2.60 18.44
N THR A 315 16.74 -3.43 18.42
CA THR A 315 18.11 -2.99 18.68
C THR A 315 18.80 -2.70 17.35
N VAL A 316 19.19 -1.44 17.15
CA VAL A 316 19.94 -1.01 15.96
C VAL A 316 21.23 -1.82 15.84
N ILE A 317 21.52 -2.28 14.62
CA ILE A 317 22.75 -2.99 14.28
C ILE A 317 23.60 -2.08 13.41
N GLU A 318 24.81 -1.79 13.88
CA GLU A 318 25.76 -0.91 13.17
C GLU A 318 26.78 -1.69 12.32
N GLU A 319 26.86 -3.02 12.50
CA GLU A 319 27.82 -3.89 11.83
C GLU A 319 27.14 -5.01 11.00
N THR A 320 27.72 -5.35 9.86
CA THR A 320 27.15 -6.31 8.91
C THR A 320 27.26 -7.78 9.35
N GLN A 321 28.06 -8.09 10.37
CA GLN A 321 28.44 -9.48 10.71
C GLN A 321 27.27 -10.38 11.13
N LYS A 322 26.13 -9.78 11.55
CA LYS A 322 24.91 -10.53 11.90
C LYS A 322 24.05 -10.91 10.69
N PHE A 323 24.43 -10.46 9.49
CA PHE A 323 23.64 -10.61 8.28
C PHE A 323 24.42 -11.29 7.16
N THR A 324 23.73 -12.17 6.44
CA THR A 324 24.14 -12.54 5.09
C THR A 324 23.71 -11.45 4.13
N ILE A 325 24.67 -10.85 3.42
CA ILE A 325 24.43 -9.80 2.45
C ILE A 325 24.89 -10.27 1.07
N THR A 326 23.99 -10.21 0.09
CA THR A 326 24.28 -10.59 -1.30
C THR A 326 23.99 -9.42 -2.22
N ILE A 327 24.96 -9.05 -3.05
CA ILE A 327 24.79 -8.10 -4.15
C ILE A 327 24.60 -8.93 -5.42
N ASN A 328 23.49 -8.71 -6.11
CA ASN A 328 23.20 -9.37 -7.38
C ASN A 328 23.12 -8.33 -8.49
N GLU A 329 23.78 -8.63 -9.61
CA GLU A 329 23.72 -7.85 -10.84
C GLU A 329 22.88 -8.61 -11.87
N PHE A 330 21.86 -7.95 -12.41
CA PHE A 330 21.03 -8.48 -13.47
C PHE A 330 21.16 -7.59 -14.71
N LYS A 331 21.75 -8.13 -15.77
CA LYS A 331 21.88 -7.43 -17.06
C LYS A 331 20.73 -7.85 -17.97
N THR A 332 19.94 -6.89 -18.42
CA THR A 332 18.97 -7.12 -19.50
C THR A 332 19.34 -6.28 -20.71
N THR A 333 19.22 -6.86 -21.90
CA THR A 333 19.46 -6.16 -23.17
C THR A 333 18.11 -5.80 -23.79
N TYR A 334 17.88 -4.53 -24.11
CA TYR A 334 16.74 -4.09 -24.90
C TYR A 334 17.22 -3.62 -26.27
N ASN A 335 16.59 -4.11 -27.34
CA ASN A 335 16.85 -3.72 -28.73
C ASN A 335 18.34 -3.60 -29.09
N SER A 336 19.07 -4.73 -29.08
CA SER A 336 20.46 -4.93 -29.57
C SER A 336 21.59 -4.00 -29.08
N ASP A 337 21.31 -2.82 -28.52
CA ASP A 337 22.32 -1.77 -28.29
C ASP A 337 22.21 -1.12 -26.89
N GLU A 338 21.14 -1.36 -26.12
CA GLU A 338 20.98 -0.78 -24.78
C GLU A 338 20.95 -1.86 -23.69
N GLN A 339 22.00 -1.92 -22.86
CA GLN A 339 22.04 -2.76 -21.66
C GLN A 339 21.51 -1.97 -20.46
N ILE A 340 20.39 -2.41 -19.88
CA ILE A 340 19.94 -1.94 -18.58
C ILE A 340 20.47 -2.93 -17.53
N VAL A 341 21.31 -2.42 -16.63
CA VAL A 341 21.84 -3.19 -15.51
C VAL A 341 21.02 -2.86 -14.27
N TYR A 342 20.19 -3.80 -13.83
CA TYR A 342 19.51 -3.73 -12.54
C TYR A 342 20.38 -4.37 -11.48
N ASN A 343 20.55 -3.69 -10.36
CA ASN A 343 21.25 -4.24 -9.21
C ASN A 343 20.32 -4.30 -8.02
N PHE A 344 20.45 -5.35 -7.22
CA PHE A 344 19.71 -5.45 -5.97
C PHE A 344 20.58 -6.03 -4.86
N ILE A 345 20.36 -5.49 -3.66
CA ILE A 345 20.98 -5.93 -2.42
C ILE A 345 19.96 -6.79 -1.69
N THR A 346 20.37 -7.98 -1.24
CA THR A 346 19.59 -8.84 -0.34
C THR A 346 20.25 -8.89 1.02
N ILE A 347 19.49 -8.66 2.09
CA ILE A 347 19.91 -8.73 3.49
C ILE A 347 19.03 -9.75 4.22
N SER A 348 19.63 -10.72 4.90
CA SER A 348 18.96 -11.71 5.76
C SER A 348 19.76 -11.99 7.01
N ILE A 349 19.12 -12.33 8.13
CA ILE A 349 19.82 -12.76 9.35
C ILE A 349 20.57 -14.07 9.07
N THR A 350 21.68 -14.29 9.79
CA THR A 350 22.52 -15.50 9.72
C THR A 350 21.98 -16.62 10.59
#